data_AF-A0A8B7WHV3-F1
#
_entry.id   AF-A0A8B7WHV3-F1
#
_cell.length_a   1.000
_cell.length_b   1.000
_cell.length_c   1.000
_cell.angle_alpha   90.00
_cell.angle_beta   90.00
_cell.angle_gamma   90.00
#
_symmetry.space_group_name_H-M   'P 1'
#
loop_
_entity.id
_entity.type
_entity.pdbx_description
1 polymer ?
#
loop_
_entity_poly.entity_id
_entity_poly.type
_entity_poly.pdbx_seq_one_letter_code
_entity_poly.pdbx_strand_id
1 'polypeptide(L)'
;MADLSLLQDDLQDTDGLGVDDYSSESDVIVIPSALDFVSQDEMLTPLGRLDKYAASENVFNRQMVARSLLDTLREVCDDERDCIAVLERISRLADDSEPTVRAELMEQVPHIALFCQENRPSIPYAFSKYLLPIVVRYLADQNNQVRKTSQAALLALLEQELIERFDVETKVCPVLIELTAPDSNDDVKTEAVAIMCKMAPMVGKDITERLILPRFCEMCCDCRMFHVRKVCAANFGDICSVVGQQATEEMLLPRFFQLCSDNVWGVRKACAECFMAVSCATCQEIRRTKLSALFINLISDPSRWVRQAAFQSLGPFISTFANPSSSGQYFKEESKSSEDMSEGKNRYNFKTLFSSFPICEHSFHHLIINTLFRELTTSELYFR
;
A
#
# COMPACT_ATOMS: atom_id res chain seq x y z
N MET A 1 -9.10 46.13 22.40
CA MET A 1 -9.82 45.34 21.38
C MET A 1 -10.72 44.39 22.13
N ALA A 2 -12.03 44.38 21.99
CA ALA A 2 -13.01 45.27 21.39
C ALA A 2 -14.32 44.85 22.05
N ASP A 3 -15.20 45.76 22.46
CA ASP A 3 -16.58 45.39 22.78
C ASP A 3 -17.53 46.60 22.83
N LEU A 4 -18.80 46.33 22.53
CA LEU A 4 -20.02 47.16 22.66
C LEU A 4 -20.14 48.41 21.77
N SER A 5 -21.30 48.85 21.27
CA SER A 5 -22.68 48.34 21.24
C SER A 5 -23.55 49.40 20.54
N LEU A 6 -24.55 48.94 19.79
CA LEU A 6 -25.94 49.44 19.67
C LEU A 6 -26.33 50.92 19.41
N LEU A 7 -27.41 51.05 18.60
CA LEU A 7 -28.42 52.14 18.44
C LEU A 7 -27.97 53.33 17.57
N GLN A 8 -28.78 53.91 16.67
CA GLN A 8 -30.23 54.13 16.70
C GLN A 8 -30.74 54.65 15.32
N ASP A 9 -32.07 54.83 15.24
CA ASP A 9 -32.85 55.70 14.34
C ASP A 9 -33.31 55.07 13.00
N ASP A 10 -34.55 55.20 12.54
CA ASP A 10 -35.77 55.81 13.10
C ASP A 10 -36.98 55.30 12.29
N LEU A 11 -38.13 55.25 12.95
CA LEU A 11 -39.45 54.93 12.39
C LEU A 11 -40.02 56.13 11.61
N GLN A 12 -40.75 55.87 10.53
CA GLN A 12 -41.76 56.80 10.01
C GLN A 12 -43.06 56.06 9.68
N ASP A 13 -44.11 56.51 10.37
CA ASP A 13 -45.50 56.09 10.29
C ASP A 13 -46.14 56.32 8.93
N THR A 14 -47.16 55.52 8.58
CA THR A 14 -48.44 56.06 8.09
C THR A 14 -49.56 55.01 8.12
N ASP A 15 -50.66 55.43 8.74
CA ASP A 15 -51.93 54.73 8.96
C ASP A 15 -52.68 54.31 7.69
N GLY A 16 -53.52 53.27 7.81
CA GLY A 16 -54.55 52.95 6.83
C GLY A 16 -55.42 51.75 7.19
N LEU A 17 -56.55 52.01 7.88
CA LEU A 17 -57.60 51.04 8.23
C LEU A 17 -58.33 50.47 7.00
N GLY A 18 -58.71 49.19 7.07
CA GLY A 18 -59.70 48.59 6.16
C GLY A 18 -59.90 47.10 6.43
N VAL A 19 -60.95 46.77 7.19
CA VAL A 19 -61.46 45.40 7.37
C VAL A 19 -62.52 45.18 6.30
N ASP A 20 -62.42 44.11 5.52
CA ASP A 20 -63.59 43.44 4.93
C ASP A 20 -63.27 41.96 4.66
N ASP A 21 -64.17 41.14 5.16
CA ASP A 21 -64.19 39.67 5.15
C ASP A 21 -64.88 39.20 3.86
N TYR A 22 -64.22 38.35 3.07
CA TYR A 22 -64.90 37.55 2.05
C TYR A 22 -64.21 36.19 1.90
N SER A 23 -64.89 35.18 2.41
CA SER A 23 -64.61 33.75 2.22
C SER A 23 -64.56 33.38 0.73
N SER A 24 -63.49 32.70 0.32
CA SER A 24 -63.48 31.84 -0.86
C SER A 24 -62.74 30.55 -0.53
N GLU A 25 -63.47 29.43 -0.55
CA GLU A 25 -62.92 28.07 -0.57
C GLU A 25 -61.93 27.94 -1.73
N SER A 26 -60.66 27.80 -1.41
CA SER A 26 -59.64 27.35 -2.35
C SER A 26 -58.99 26.11 -1.75
N ASP A 27 -59.09 25.00 -2.47
CA ASP A 27 -58.40 23.74 -2.20
C ASP A 27 -56.97 24.01 -1.73
N VAL A 28 -56.71 23.74 -0.45
CA VAL A 28 -55.38 23.84 0.12
C VAL A 28 -54.57 22.71 -0.50
N ILE A 29 -53.79 23.03 -1.53
CA ILE A 29 -52.63 22.23 -1.89
C ILE A 29 -51.69 22.34 -0.69
N VAL A 30 -51.76 21.35 0.20
CA VAL A 30 -50.79 21.18 1.29
C VAL A 30 -49.47 20.86 0.62
N ILE A 31 -48.66 21.89 0.37
CA ILE A 31 -47.26 21.73 0.03
C ILE A 31 -46.58 21.29 1.34
N PRO A 32 -46.07 20.06 1.46
CA PRO A 32 -45.44 19.61 2.69
C PRO A 32 -44.27 20.52 3.01
N SER A 33 -44.18 20.97 4.26
CA SER A 33 -43.11 21.84 4.72
C SER A 33 -41.78 21.09 4.66
N ALA A 34 -40.67 21.79 4.42
CA ALA A 34 -39.33 21.19 4.49
C ALA A 34 -39.05 20.55 5.87
N LEU A 35 -39.74 21.00 6.93
CA LEU A 35 -39.71 20.42 8.27
C LEU A 35 -40.46 19.08 8.38
N ASP A 36 -41.46 18.82 7.52
CA ASP A 36 -42.21 17.56 7.50
C ASP A 36 -41.39 16.42 6.83
N PHE A 37 -40.45 16.76 5.96
CA PHE A 37 -39.52 15.79 5.38
C PHE A 37 -38.49 15.28 6.40
N VAL A 38 -38.02 16.16 7.30
CA VAL A 38 -37.04 15.81 8.33
C VAL A 38 -37.66 14.93 9.43
N SER A 39 -38.94 15.15 9.77
CA SER A 39 -39.64 14.40 10.83
C SER A 39 -40.05 12.98 10.42
N GLN A 40 -40.29 12.72 9.13
CA GLN A 40 -40.63 11.38 8.65
C GLN A 40 -39.42 10.43 8.62
N ASP A 41 -38.21 10.96 8.44
CA ASP A 41 -36.99 10.14 8.40
C ASP A 41 -36.53 9.65 9.77
N GLU A 42 -36.81 10.41 10.84
CA GLU A 42 -36.54 9.97 12.22
C GLU A 42 -37.45 8.82 12.66
N MET A 43 -38.59 8.61 11.99
CA MET A 43 -39.53 7.52 12.29
C MET A 43 -39.18 6.21 11.59
N LEU A 44 -38.20 6.22 10.67
CA LEU A 44 -37.77 5.01 9.97
C LEU A 44 -36.84 4.18 10.85
N THR A 45 -36.99 2.86 10.78
CA THR A 45 -36.00 1.95 11.35
C THR A 45 -34.63 2.15 10.66
N PRO A 46 -33.52 1.77 11.30
CA PRO A 46 -32.19 1.86 10.68
C PRO A 46 -32.15 1.20 9.29
N LEU A 47 -32.75 0.01 9.16
CA LEU A 47 -32.90 -0.70 7.88
C LEU A 47 -33.82 0.03 6.90
N GLY A 48 -34.95 0.58 7.36
CA GLY A 48 -35.89 1.31 6.49
C GLY A 48 -35.27 2.57 5.90
N ARG A 49 -34.48 3.30 6.70
CA ARG A 49 -33.71 4.47 6.27
C ARG A 49 -32.65 4.08 5.24
N LEU A 50 -31.94 2.97 5.48
CA LEU A 50 -30.95 2.44 4.54
C LEU A 50 -31.59 2.06 3.20
N ASP A 51 -32.70 1.31 3.20
CA ASP A 51 -33.39 0.89 1.98
C ASP A 51 -33.94 2.10 1.18
N LYS A 52 -34.48 3.12 1.86
CA LYS A 52 -34.97 4.36 1.22
C LYS A 52 -33.85 5.09 0.47
N TYR A 53 -32.70 5.27 1.11
CA TYR A 53 -31.63 6.09 0.56
C TYR A 53 -30.71 5.32 -0.39
N ALA A 54 -30.54 4.01 -0.21
CA ALA A 54 -29.73 3.18 -1.10
C ALA A 54 -30.33 3.07 -2.52
N ALA A 55 -31.66 3.19 -2.65
CA ALA A 55 -32.36 3.19 -3.94
C ALA A 55 -32.58 4.59 -4.53
N SER A 56 -32.04 5.64 -3.90
CA SER A 56 -32.23 7.02 -4.36
C SER A 56 -31.52 7.27 -5.69
N GLU A 57 -32.15 7.98 -6.62
CA GLU A 57 -31.49 8.44 -7.85
C GLU A 57 -30.33 9.40 -7.57
N ASN A 58 -30.39 10.11 -6.43
CA ASN A 58 -29.34 11.04 -6.03
C ASN A 58 -28.10 10.29 -5.52
N VAL A 59 -26.99 10.45 -6.25
CA VAL A 59 -25.69 9.84 -5.93
C VAL A 59 -25.21 10.21 -4.52
N PHE A 60 -25.41 11.46 -4.08
CA PHE A 60 -24.98 11.90 -2.76
C PHE A 60 -25.70 11.14 -1.64
N ASN A 61 -26.99 10.80 -1.83
CA ASN A 61 -27.74 10.02 -0.86
C ASN A 61 -27.16 8.60 -0.74
N ARG A 62 -26.82 7.97 -1.87
CA ARG A 62 -26.22 6.62 -1.87
C ARG A 62 -24.81 6.63 -1.28
N GLN A 63 -24.03 7.69 -1.50
CA GLN A 63 -22.74 7.89 -0.83
C GLN A 63 -22.89 8.11 0.69
N MET A 64 -23.90 8.87 1.13
CA MET A 64 -24.21 9.01 2.56
C MET A 64 -24.54 7.66 3.18
N VAL A 65 -25.33 6.83 2.49
CA VAL A 65 -25.61 5.46 2.94
C VAL A 65 -24.32 4.67 3.09
N ALA A 66 -23.43 4.70 2.08
CA ALA A 66 -22.15 4.00 2.14
C ALA A 66 -21.36 4.38 3.40
N ARG A 67 -21.27 5.68 3.71
CA ARG A 67 -20.57 6.21 4.90
C ARG A 67 -21.21 5.78 6.22
N SER A 68 -22.53 5.69 6.29
CA SER A 68 -23.27 5.37 7.53
C SER A 68 -23.46 3.87 7.77
N LEU A 69 -22.93 2.99 6.92
CA LEU A 69 -23.12 1.53 7.02
C LEU A 69 -22.63 0.95 8.35
N LEU A 70 -21.44 1.39 8.81
CA LEU A 70 -20.88 0.91 10.07
C LEU A 70 -21.73 1.35 11.27
N ASP A 71 -22.20 2.59 11.27
CA ASP A 71 -23.06 3.10 12.35
C ASP A 71 -24.40 2.36 12.36
N THR A 72 -24.96 2.09 11.18
CA THR A 72 -26.18 1.28 11.05
C THR A 72 -25.97 -0.13 11.61
N LEU A 73 -24.84 -0.77 11.32
CA LEU A 73 -24.50 -2.10 11.89
C LEU A 73 -24.37 -2.06 13.41
N ARG A 74 -23.83 -0.98 13.98
CA ARG A 74 -23.75 -0.78 15.42
C ARG A 74 -25.11 -0.55 16.06
N GLU A 75 -26.03 0.12 15.38
CA GLU A 75 -27.41 0.33 15.86
C GLU A 75 -28.20 -0.98 15.92
N VAL A 76 -27.89 -1.97 15.07
CA VAL A 76 -28.60 -3.26 14.99
C VAL A 76 -27.78 -4.46 15.49
N CYS A 77 -26.67 -4.22 16.19
CA CYS A 77 -25.71 -5.28 16.55
C CYS A 77 -26.29 -6.39 17.44
N ASP A 78 -27.37 -6.08 18.16
CA ASP A 78 -28.05 -7.02 19.06
C ASP A 78 -28.97 -8.03 18.33
N ASP A 79 -29.38 -7.79 17.08
CA ASP A 79 -30.18 -8.73 16.27
C ASP A 79 -29.37 -9.25 15.07
N GLU A 80 -29.07 -10.55 15.07
CA GLU A 80 -28.35 -11.26 14.01
C GLU A 80 -29.01 -11.07 12.63
N ARG A 81 -30.35 -11.14 12.56
CA ARG A 81 -31.08 -11.04 11.29
C ARG A 81 -30.98 -9.65 10.71
N ASP A 82 -31.03 -8.62 11.56
CA ASP A 82 -30.89 -7.24 11.12
C ASP A 82 -29.46 -6.94 10.68
N CYS A 83 -28.44 -7.47 11.39
CA CYS A 83 -27.05 -7.41 10.93
C CYS A 83 -26.87 -8.05 9.55
N ILE A 84 -27.42 -9.26 9.35
CA ILE A 84 -27.38 -9.95 8.06
C ILE A 84 -28.10 -9.13 6.99
N ALA A 85 -29.26 -8.54 7.31
CA ALA A 85 -29.99 -7.69 6.38
C ALA A 85 -29.14 -6.49 5.94
N VAL A 86 -28.44 -5.81 6.85
CA VAL A 86 -27.51 -4.72 6.48
C VAL A 86 -26.39 -5.23 5.56
N LEU A 87 -25.77 -6.38 5.85
CA LEU A 87 -24.72 -6.97 5.02
C LEU A 87 -25.20 -7.35 3.60
N GLU A 88 -26.46 -7.79 3.46
CA GLU A 88 -27.07 -8.00 2.15
C GLU A 88 -27.27 -6.68 1.39
N ARG A 89 -27.59 -5.58 2.09
CA ARG A 89 -27.67 -4.23 1.47
C ARG A 89 -26.30 -3.71 1.06
N ILE A 90 -25.27 -3.98 1.84
CA ILE A 90 -23.87 -3.70 1.48
C ILE A 90 -23.53 -4.38 0.15
N SER A 91 -23.92 -5.65 0.00
CA SER A 91 -23.69 -6.40 -1.25
C SER A 91 -24.42 -5.76 -2.44
N ARG A 92 -25.66 -5.28 -2.26
CA ARG A 92 -26.40 -4.56 -3.31
C ARG A 92 -25.75 -3.23 -3.67
N LEU A 93 -25.33 -2.44 -2.67
CA LEU A 93 -24.65 -1.16 -2.89
C LEU A 93 -23.29 -1.34 -3.60
N ALA A 94 -22.68 -2.51 -3.47
CA ALA A 94 -21.46 -2.83 -4.21
C ALA A 94 -21.65 -2.96 -5.73
N ASP A 95 -22.89 -3.06 -6.21
CA ASP A 95 -23.21 -3.14 -7.62
C ASP A 95 -23.68 -1.78 -8.19
N ASP A 96 -23.49 -0.69 -7.44
CA ASP A 96 -23.87 0.67 -7.87
C ASP A 96 -23.19 1.06 -9.19
N SER A 97 -23.94 1.69 -10.09
CA SER A 97 -23.40 2.16 -11.36
C SER A 97 -22.35 3.26 -11.19
N GLU A 98 -22.45 4.05 -10.12
CA GLU A 98 -21.57 5.19 -9.88
C GLU A 98 -20.27 4.76 -9.16
N PRO A 99 -19.09 4.95 -9.79
CA PRO A 99 -17.82 4.59 -9.17
C PRO A 99 -17.55 5.31 -7.85
N THR A 100 -18.10 6.51 -7.67
CA THR A 100 -17.92 7.30 -6.45
C THR A 100 -18.66 6.70 -5.25
N VAL A 101 -19.80 6.03 -5.46
CA VAL A 101 -20.51 5.27 -4.41
C VAL A 101 -19.72 4.01 -4.06
N ARG A 102 -19.22 3.31 -5.07
CA ARG A 102 -18.44 2.08 -4.88
C ARG A 102 -17.10 2.33 -4.18
N ALA A 103 -16.41 3.42 -4.52
CA ALA A 103 -15.21 3.84 -3.83
C ALA A 103 -15.52 4.17 -2.36
N GLU A 104 -16.59 4.92 -2.10
CA GLU A 104 -17.01 5.28 -0.74
C GLU A 104 -17.32 4.03 0.11
N LEU A 105 -18.03 3.07 -0.45
CA LEU A 105 -18.28 1.79 0.20
C LEU A 105 -16.97 1.10 0.58
N MET A 106 -16.02 1.04 -0.35
CA MET A 106 -14.75 0.36 -0.16
C MET A 106 -13.86 1.02 0.90
N GLU A 107 -13.97 2.33 1.11
CA GLU A 107 -13.32 3.03 2.23
C GLU A 107 -13.85 2.55 3.60
N GLN A 108 -15.12 2.15 3.67
CA GLN A 108 -15.71 1.66 4.93
C GLN A 108 -15.41 0.17 5.19
N VAL A 109 -15.08 -0.62 4.17
CA VAL A 109 -14.94 -2.09 4.28
C VAL A 109 -13.96 -2.53 5.37
N PRO A 110 -12.75 -1.95 5.53
CA PRO A 110 -11.84 -2.34 6.61
C PRO A 110 -12.46 -2.18 8.01
N HIS A 111 -13.21 -1.09 8.23
CA HIS A 111 -13.86 -0.83 9.52
C HIS A 111 -15.05 -1.78 9.76
N ILE A 112 -15.82 -2.08 8.72
CA ILE A 112 -16.91 -3.06 8.79
C ILE A 112 -16.35 -4.48 9.03
N ALA A 113 -15.21 -4.82 8.44
CA ALA A 113 -14.56 -6.11 8.65
C ALA A 113 -14.11 -6.28 10.11
N LEU A 114 -13.56 -5.24 10.74
CA LEU A 114 -13.26 -5.24 12.18
C LEU A 114 -14.52 -5.49 13.02
N PHE A 115 -15.61 -4.78 12.73
CA PHE A 115 -16.90 -5.01 13.41
C PHE A 115 -17.37 -6.46 13.25
N CYS A 116 -17.26 -7.04 12.05
CA CYS A 116 -17.63 -8.43 11.80
C CYS A 116 -16.76 -9.41 12.62
N GLN A 117 -15.47 -9.10 12.82
CA GLN A 117 -14.57 -9.92 13.62
C GLN A 117 -14.88 -9.82 15.12
N GLU A 118 -15.21 -8.62 15.62
CA GLU A 118 -15.63 -8.40 17.01
C GLU A 118 -16.96 -9.11 17.33
N ASN A 119 -17.88 -9.14 16.36
CA ASN A 119 -19.21 -9.75 16.48
C ASN A 119 -19.29 -11.16 15.86
N ARG A 120 -18.14 -11.83 15.67
CA ARG A 120 -18.04 -13.16 15.06
C ARG A 120 -18.97 -14.23 15.68
N PRO A 121 -19.26 -14.24 17.00
CA PRO A 121 -20.19 -15.22 17.58
C PRO A 121 -21.63 -15.10 17.04
N SER A 122 -22.09 -13.88 16.74
CA SER A 122 -23.44 -13.61 16.26
C SER A 122 -23.56 -13.71 14.74
N ILE A 123 -22.53 -13.24 14.03
CA ILE A 123 -22.51 -13.23 12.55
C ILE A 123 -21.29 -13.97 12.00
N PRO A 124 -21.21 -15.29 12.24
CA PRO A 124 -20.08 -16.08 11.75
C PRO A 124 -20.04 -16.02 10.22
N TYR A 125 -18.82 -15.89 9.67
CA TYR A 125 -18.59 -15.83 8.22
C TYR A 125 -19.10 -14.55 7.51
N ALA A 126 -19.55 -13.53 8.23
CA ALA A 126 -20.02 -12.28 7.61
C ALA A 126 -18.99 -11.67 6.65
N PHE A 127 -17.73 -11.57 7.09
CA PHE A 127 -16.66 -11.06 6.25
C PHE A 127 -16.45 -11.90 4.98
N SER A 128 -16.23 -13.21 5.13
CA SER A 128 -15.90 -14.09 4.00
C SER A 128 -17.05 -14.27 3.01
N LYS A 129 -18.30 -14.15 3.47
CA LYS A 129 -19.51 -14.26 2.65
C LYS A 129 -19.89 -12.96 1.95
N TYR A 130 -19.84 -11.82 2.63
CA TYR A 130 -20.38 -10.57 2.09
C TYR A 130 -19.30 -9.56 1.67
N LEU A 131 -18.21 -9.44 2.42
CA LEU A 131 -17.21 -8.37 2.19
C LEU A 131 -16.08 -8.81 1.28
N LEU A 132 -15.51 -9.99 1.51
CA LEU A 132 -14.37 -10.49 0.73
C LEU A 132 -14.66 -10.57 -0.78
N PRO A 133 -15.84 -11.05 -1.24
CA PRO A 133 -16.16 -11.06 -2.67
C PRO A 133 -16.17 -9.67 -3.30
N ILE A 134 -16.58 -8.64 -2.55
CA ILE A 134 -16.59 -7.25 -3.02
C ILE A 134 -15.15 -6.74 -3.17
N VAL A 135 -14.30 -6.95 -2.15
CA VAL A 135 -12.88 -6.58 -2.19
C VAL A 135 -12.22 -7.20 -3.43
N VAL A 136 -12.35 -8.52 -3.60
CA VAL A 136 -11.75 -9.26 -4.72
C VAL A 136 -12.26 -8.76 -6.07
N ARG A 137 -13.58 -8.56 -6.22
CA ARG A 137 -14.18 -8.04 -7.46
C ARG A 137 -13.65 -6.65 -7.81
N TYR A 138 -13.52 -5.77 -6.82
CA TYR A 138 -13.06 -4.40 -7.05
C TYR A 138 -11.56 -4.29 -7.36
N LEU A 139 -10.75 -5.34 -7.14
CA LEU A 139 -9.37 -5.34 -7.64
C LEU A 139 -9.31 -5.26 -9.17
N ALA A 140 -10.33 -5.79 -9.85
CA ALA A 140 -10.49 -5.79 -11.30
C ALA A 140 -11.44 -4.70 -11.81
N ASP A 141 -11.72 -3.68 -11.00
CA ASP A 141 -12.70 -2.66 -11.37
C ASP A 141 -12.31 -1.88 -12.64
N GLN A 142 -13.30 -1.50 -13.44
CA GLN A 142 -13.04 -0.63 -14.59
C GLN A 142 -12.56 0.76 -14.16
N ASN A 143 -13.03 1.26 -13.02
CA ASN A 143 -12.65 2.56 -12.51
C ASN A 143 -11.36 2.50 -11.67
N ASN A 144 -10.38 3.32 -12.05
CA ASN A 144 -9.08 3.35 -11.39
C ASN A 144 -9.14 3.73 -9.90
N GLN A 145 -10.06 4.62 -9.50
CA GLN A 145 -10.20 5.01 -8.10
C GLN A 145 -10.74 3.84 -7.26
N VAL A 146 -11.76 3.14 -7.76
CA VAL A 146 -12.33 1.97 -7.09
C VAL A 146 -11.28 0.87 -6.93
N ARG A 147 -10.47 0.59 -7.97
CA ARG A 147 -9.34 -0.34 -7.86
C ARG A 147 -8.36 0.08 -6.77
N LYS A 148 -7.89 1.32 -6.78
CA LYS A 148 -6.91 1.82 -5.80
C LYS A 148 -7.44 1.75 -4.36
N THR A 149 -8.70 2.11 -4.15
CA THR A 149 -9.33 2.00 -2.82
C THR A 149 -9.44 0.52 -2.41
N SER A 150 -9.84 -0.38 -3.30
CA SER A 150 -9.88 -1.83 -2.99
C SER A 150 -8.50 -2.42 -2.69
N GLN A 151 -7.48 -2.02 -3.46
CA GLN A 151 -6.10 -2.42 -3.21
C GLN A 151 -5.61 -1.95 -1.83
N ALA A 152 -5.93 -0.72 -1.42
CA ALA A 152 -5.61 -0.21 -0.09
C ALA A 152 -6.38 -0.96 1.01
N ALA A 153 -7.68 -1.22 0.79
CA ALA A 153 -8.51 -1.99 1.71
C ALA A 153 -7.98 -3.43 1.87
N LEU A 154 -7.62 -4.11 0.78
CA LEU A 154 -7.03 -5.45 0.81
C LEU A 154 -5.76 -5.50 1.66
N LEU A 155 -4.84 -4.54 1.46
CA LEU A 155 -3.61 -4.49 2.25
C LEU A 155 -3.92 -4.24 3.73
N ALA A 156 -4.81 -3.32 4.07
CA ALA A 156 -5.21 -3.07 5.46
C ALA A 156 -5.84 -4.31 6.12
N LEU A 157 -6.69 -5.04 5.39
CA LEU A 157 -7.31 -6.27 5.86
C LEU A 157 -6.29 -7.39 6.10
N LEU A 158 -5.26 -7.49 5.25
CA LEU A 158 -4.16 -8.44 5.44
C LEU A 158 -3.26 -8.04 6.61
N GLU A 159 -2.98 -6.75 6.80
CA GLU A 159 -2.14 -6.22 7.89
C GLU A 159 -2.77 -6.50 9.25
N GLN A 160 -4.10 -6.47 9.31
CA GLN A 160 -4.89 -6.75 10.50
C GLN A 160 -5.25 -8.24 10.66
N GLU A 161 -4.72 -9.12 9.79
CA GLU A 161 -4.98 -10.56 9.80
C GLU A 161 -6.48 -10.94 9.73
N LEU A 162 -7.29 -10.11 9.06
CA LEU A 162 -8.74 -10.29 8.94
C LEU A 162 -9.14 -11.25 7.81
N ILE A 163 -8.20 -11.65 6.94
CA ILE A 163 -8.44 -12.59 5.85
C ILE A 163 -7.75 -13.91 6.16
N GLU A 164 -8.51 -15.01 6.12
CA GLU A 164 -7.96 -16.34 6.31
C GLU A 164 -7.03 -16.72 5.14
N ARG A 165 -5.92 -17.41 5.44
CA ARG A 165 -4.93 -17.79 4.40
C ARG A 165 -5.52 -18.56 3.23
N PHE A 166 -6.47 -19.45 3.51
CA PHE A 166 -7.20 -20.21 2.49
C PHE A 166 -7.95 -19.31 1.51
N ASP A 167 -8.60 -18.27 2.03
CA ASP A 167 -9.33 -17.28 1.22
C ASP A 167 -8.37 -16.44 0.38
N VAL A 168 -7.21 -16.05 0.91
CA VAL A 168 -6.17 -15.36 0.13
C VAL A 168 -5.71 -16.23 -1.06
N GLU A 169 -5.37 -17.49 -0.79
CA GLU A 169 -4.88 -18.44 -1.79
C GLU A 169 -5.93 -18.74 -2.87
N THR A 170 -7.19 -18.96 -2.47
CA THR A 170 -8.24 -19.43 -3.40
C THR A 170 -9.01 -18.30 -4.09
N LYS A 171 -9.05 -17.09 -3.52
CA LYS A 171 -9.87 -15.98 -4.05
C LYS A 171 -9.04 -14.76 -4.46
N VAL A 172 -8.01 -14.39 -3.71
CA VAL A 172 -7.24 -13.16 -3.99
C VAL A 172 -6.11 -13.41 -4.99
N CYS A 173 -5.27 -14.42 -4.76
CA CYS A 173 -4.14 -14.72 -5.63
C CYS A 173 -4.53 -14.97 -7.10
N PRO A 174 -5.61 -15.74 -7.42
CA PRO A 174 -6.00 -15.99 -8.80
C PRO A 174 -6.33 -14.70 -9.57
N VAL A 175 -7.07 -13.77 -8.94
CA VAL A 175 -7.44 -12.50 -9.55
C VAL A 175 -6.20 -11.64 -9.81
N LEU A 176 -5.27 -11.54 -8.86
CA LEU A 176 -4.03 -10.78 -9.10
C LEU A 176 -3.18 -11.38 -10.22
N ILE A 177 -3.10 -12.71 -10.31
CA ILE A 177 -2.39 -13.38 -11.40
C ILE A 177 -3.07 -13.08 -12.74
N GLU A 178 -4.40 -13.17 -12.82
CA GLU A 178 -5.17 -12.83 -14.02
C GLU A 178 -4.99 -11.36 -14.44
N LEU A 179 -5.00 -10.43 -13.48
CA LEU A 179 -4.76 -9.00 -13.76
C LEU A 179 -3.37 -8.73 -14.32
N THR A 180 -2.40 -9.63 -14.10
CA THR A 180 -1.08 -9.52 -14.71
C THR A 180 -0.98 -10.17 -16.08
N ALA A 181 -2.00 -10.83 -16.62
CA ALA A 181 -1.94 -11.58 -17.89
C ALA A 181 -1.38 -10.77 -19.08
N PRO A 182 -0.82 -11.41 -20.12
CA PRO A 182 -0.18 -10.73 -21.26
C PRO A 182 -1.07 -9.69 -21.99
N ASP A 183 -2.38 -9.89 -21.96
CA ASP A 183 -3.42 -9.07 -22.60
C ASP A 183 -4.00 -7.97 -21.70
N SER A 184 -3.71 -7.96 -20.40
CA SER A 184 -4.15 -6.91 -19.48
C SER A 184 -3.55 -5.53 -19.82
N ASN A 185 -4.19 -4.46 -19.35
CA ASN A 185 -3.68 -3.09 -19.50
C ASN A 185 -2.42 -2.88 -18.65
N ASP A 186 -1.39 -2.22 -19.21
CA ASP A 186 -0.11 -1.89 -18.56
C ASP A 186 -0.27 -1.28 -17.15
N ASP A 187 -1.22 -0.35 -16.97
CA ASP A 187 -1.47 0.28 -15.67
C ASP A 187 -2.00 -0.75 -14.65
N VAL A 188 -2.95 -1.59 -15.08
CA VAL A 188 -3.54 -2.65 -14.26
C VAL A 188 -2.50 -3.70 -13.89
N LYS A 189 -1.63 -4.09 -14.83
CA LYS A 189 -0.53 -5.03 -14.55
C LYS A 189 0.45 -4.44 -13.54
N THR A 190 0.83 -3.18 -13.72
CA THR A 190 1.77 -2.50 -12.84
C THR A 190 1.21 -2.40 -11.42
N GLU A 191 -0.07 -2.07 -11.29
CA GLU A 191 -0.80 -2.08 -10.01
C GLU A 191 -0.83 -3.48 -9.39
N ALA A 192 -1.24 -4.50 -10.16
CA ALA A 192 -1.36 -5.89 -9.67
C ALA A 192 -0.02 -6.45 -9.19
N VAL A 193 1.07 -6.25 -9.93
CA VAL A 193 2.43 -6.67 -9.51
C VAL A 193 2.84 -5.97 -8.21
N ALA A 194 2.55 -4.67 -8.07
CA ALA A 194 2.86 -3.94 -6.83
C ALA A 194 2.11 -4.52 -5.63
N ILE A 195 0.84 -4.92 -5.80
CA ILE A 195 0.06 -5.55 -4.74
C ILE A 195 0.57 -6.95 -4.42
N MET A 196 0.86 -7.78 -5.43
CA MET A 196 1.48 -9.10 -5.22
C MET A 196 2.77 -8.99 -4.40
N CYS A 197 3.61 -7.98 -4.68
CA CYS A 197 4.84 -7.74 -3.94
C CYS A 197 4.60 -7.35 -2.47
N LYS A 198 3.67 -6.42 -2.23
CA LYS A 198 3.31 -5.98 -0.87
C LYS A 198 2.67 -7.10 -0.04
N MET A 199 1.90 -7.97 -0.68
CA MET A 199 1.25 -9.10 -0.02
C MET A 199 2.21 -10.23 0.35
N ALA A 200 3.28 -10.44 -0.42
CA ALA A 200 4.22 -11.55 -0.23
C ALA A 200 4.70 -11.72 1.23
N PRO A 201 5.19 -10.68 1.94
CA PRO A 201 5.61 -10.82 3.33
C PRO A 201 4.46 -11.16 4.31
N MET A 202 3.23 -10.80 3.96
CA MET A 202 2.03 -10.98 4.80
C MET A 202 1.46 -12.39 4.69
N VAL A 203 1.50 -12.96 3.49
CA VAL A 203 0.98 -14.32 3.20
C VAL A 203 2.01 -15.40 3.52
N GLY A 204 3.28 -15.02 3.57
CA GLY A 204 4.40 -15.88 3.95
C GLY A 204 4.97 -16.70 2.79
N LYS A 205 6.01 -17.48 3.12
CA LYS A 205 6.86 -18.20 2.15
C LYS A 205 6.08 -19.16 1.25
N ASP A 206 5.25 -20.03 1.82
CA ASP A 206 4.60 -21.11 1.08
C ASP A 206 3.71 -20.59 -0.08
N ILE A 207 2.78 -19.68 0.23
CA ILE A 207 1.90 -19.06 -0.76
C ILE A 207 2.73 -18.24 -1.77
N THR A 208 3.71 -17.48 -1.29
CA THR A 208 4.56 -16.65 -2.16
C THR A 208 5.33 -17.49 -3.15
N GLU A 209 5.97 -18.57 -2.71
CA GLU A 209 6.80 -19.43 -3.55
C GLU A 209 5.97 -20.21 -4.57
N ARG A 210 4.79 -20.72 -4.20
CA ARG A 210 3.94 -21.51 -5.11
C ARG A 210 3.17 -20.66 -6.11
N LEU A 211 2.60 -19.53 -5.68
CA LEU A 211 1.62 -18.78 -6.48
C LEU A 211 2.17 -17.47 -7.04
N ILE A 212 2.89 -16.70 -6.22
CA ILE A 212 3.34 -15.34 -6.59
C ILE A 212 4.64 -15.40 -7.40
N LEU A 213 5.60 -16.21 -6.95
CA LEU A 213 6.96 -16.25 -7.46
C LEU A 213 7.07 -16.66 -8.95
N PRO A 214 6.33 -17.67 -9.45
CA PRO A 214 6.36 -18.01 -10.87
C PRO A 214 5.97 -16.82 -11.75
N ARG A 215 4.87 -16.15 -11.40
CA ARG A 215 4.38 -14.99 -12.16
C ARG A 215 5.29 -13.77 -12.00
N PHE A 216 5.84 -13.55 -10.81
CA PHE A 216 6.83 -12.49 -10.57
C PHE A 216 8.08 -12.67 -11.46
N CYS A 217 8.59 -13.90 -11.61
CA CYS A 217 9.72 -14.21 -12.49
C CYS A 217 9.42 -13.89 -13.97
N GLU A 218 8.20 -14.19 -14.43
CA GLU A 218 7.75 -13.84 -15.78
C GLU A 218 7.71 -12.32 -15.97
N MET A 219 7.23 -11.58 -14.96
CA MET A 219 7.10 -10.13 -15.02
C MET A 219 8.44 -9.39 -14.97
N CYS A 220 9.45 -9.97 -14.32
CA CYS A 220 10.82 -9.47 -14.40
C CYS A 220 11.39 -9.48 -15.84
N CYS A 221 10.85 -10.33 -16.72
CA CYS A 221 11.35 -10.53 -18.08
C CYS A 221 10.48 -9.87 -19.15
N ASP A 222 9.42 -9.14 -18.78
CA ASP A 222 8.50 -8.57 -19.76
C ASP A 222 9.20 -7.49 -20.59
N CYS A 223 9.59 -7.86 -21.81
CA CYS A 223 10.39 -7.02 -22.69
C CYS A 223 9.66 -5.75 -23.14
N ARG A 224 8.32 -5.75 -23.11
CA ARG A 224 7.50 -4.63 -23.57
C ARG A 224 7.28 -3.58 -22.49
N MET A 225 7.22 -4.00 -21.22
CA MET A 225 6.71 -3.17 -20.14
C MET A 225 7.78 -2.77 -19.11
N PHE A 226 8.52 -1.69 -19.40
CA PHE A 226 9.58 -1.24 -18.48
C PHE A 226 9.05 -0.77 -17.11
N HIS A 227 7.82 -0.27 -17.04
CA HIS A 227 7.18 0.11 -15.78
C HIS A 227 7.02 -1.09 -14.85
N VAL A 228 6.56 -2.23 -15.38
CA VAL A 228 6.42 -3.49 -14.64
C VAL A 228 7.79 -3.98 -14.17
N ARG A 229 8.79 -4.02 -15.05
CA ARG A 229 10.16 -4.43 -14.66
C ARG A 229 10.75 -3.54 -13.58
N LYS A 230 10.46 -2.23 -13.62
CA LYS A 230 10.88 -1.29 -12.58
C LYS A 230 10.22 -1.59 -11.24
N VAL A 231 8.92 -1.90 -11.23
CA VAL A 231 8.22 -2.33 -10.01
C VAL A 231 8.79 -3.65 -9.48
N CYS A 232 9.02 -4.63 -10.34
CA CYS A 232 9.68 -5.88 -9.95
C CYS A 232 11.06 -5.62 -9.31
N ALA A 233 11.90 -4.79 -9.96
CA ALA A 233 13.21 -4.43 -9.43
C ALA A 233 13.14 -3.73 -8.08
N ALA A 234 12.18 -2.81 -7.89
CA ALA A 234 12.01 -2.08 -6.64
C ALA A 234 11.60 -2.98 -5.46
N ASN A 235 10.86 -4.05 -5.71
CA ASN A 235 10.37 -4.99 -4.68
C ASN A 235 11.17 -6.30 -4.65
N PHE A 236 12.25 -6.41 -5.44
CA PHE A 236 12.96 -7.66 -5.65
C PHE A 236 13.56 -8.22 -4.37
N GLY A 237 14.13 -7.33 -3.55
CA GLY A 237 14.71 -7.67 -2.25
C GLY A 237 13.69 -8.26 -1.27
N ASP A 238 12.49 -7.70 -1.24
CA ASP A 238 11.42 -8.15 -0.35
C ASP A 238 10.98 -9.58 -0.72
N ILE A 239 10.78 -9.84 -2.02
CA ILE A 239 10.48 -11.20 -2.50
C ILE A 239 11.60 -12.18 -2.15
N CYS A 240 12.87 -11.83 -2.37
CA CYS A 240 14.01 -12.68 -1.99
C CYS A 240 13.99 -13.02 -0.49
N SER A 241 13.67 -12.05 0.36
CA SER A 241 13.63 -12.24 1.82
C SER A 241 12.54 -13.22 2.26
N VAL A 242 11.40 -13.23 1.56
CA VAL A 242 10.25 -14.10 1.86
C VAL A 242 10.49 -15.53 1.38
N VAL A 243 10.97 -15.72 0.16
CA VAL A 243 11.15 -17.06 -0.44
C VAL A 243 12.43 -17.76 0.08
N GLY A 244 13.38 -16.96 0.56
CA GLY A 244 14.63 -17.42 1.15
C GLY A 244 15.67 -17.84 0.12
N GLN A 245 16.78 -18.39 0.62
CA GLN A 245 18.01 -18.56 -0.14
C GLN A 245 17.86 -19.45 -1.38
N GLN A 246 17.30 -20.66 -1.21
CA GLN A 246 17.23 -21.64 -2.29
C GLN A 246 16.48 -21.09 -3.52
N ALA A 247 15.24 -20.64 -3.34
CA ALA A 247 14.44 -20.07 -4.41
C ALA A 247 15.05 -18.78 -4.98
N THR A 248 15.71 -17.97 -4.14
CA THR A 248 16.44 -16.78 -4.60
C THR A 248 17.56 -17.16 -5.57
N GLU A 249 18.37 -18.15 -5.22
CA GLU A 249 19.52 -18.56 -6.00
C GLU A 249 19.14 -19.27 -7.30
N GLU A 250 18.11 -20.13 -7.24
CA GLU A 250 17.68 -20.96 -8.37
C GLU A 250 16.80 -20.18 -9.35
N MET A 251 15.85 -19.37 -8.88
CA MET A 251 14.84 -18.74 -9.73
C MET A 251 15.02 -17.24 -9.91
N LEU A 252 15.38 -16.50 -8.85
CA LEU A 252 15.43 -15.04 -8.88
C LEU A 252 16.75 -14.49 -9.43
N LEU A 253 17.91 -15.03 -9.04
CA LEU A 253 19.21 -14.49 -9.49
C LEU A 253 19.36 -14.36 -11.01
N PRO A 254 18.93 -15.34 -11.85
CA PRO A 254 18.96 -15.17 -13.30
C PRO A 254 18.17 -13.93 -13.77
N ARG A 255 17.04 -13.63 -13.11
CA ARG A 255 16.19 -12.47 -13.39
C ARG A 255 16.82 -11.18 -12.90
N PHE A 256 17.45 -11.21 -11.72
CA PHE A 256 18.16 -10.06 -11.18
C PHE A 256 19.32 -9.62 -12.07
N PHE A 257 20.09 -10.56 -12.63
CA PHE A 257 21.15 -10.24 -13.60
C PHE A 257 20.62 -9.55 -14.85
N GLN A 258 19.46 -9.98 -15.35
CA GLN A 258 18.79 -9.34 -16.49
C GLN A 258 18.34 -7.92 -16.15
N LEU A 259 17.71 -7.71 -14.98
CA LEU A 259 17.26 -6.39 -14.54
C LEU A 259 18.44 -5.42 -14.28
N CYS A 260 19.55 -5.91 -13.72
CA CYS A 260 20.77 -5.12 -13.55
C CYS A 260 21.43 -4.74 -14.89
N SER A 261 21.09 -5.41 -15.98
CA SER A 261 21.57 -5.14 -17.34
C SER A 261 20.50 -4.53 -18.23
N ASP A 262 19.38 -4.08 -17.65
CA ASP A 262 18.22 -3.57 -18.39
C ASP A 262 18.58 -2.31 -19.22
N ASN A 263 17.95 -2.13 -20.38
CA ASN A 263 18.16 -0.94 -21.20
C ASN A 263 17.67 0.35 -20.52
N VAL A 264 16.72 0.25 -19.60
CA VAL A 264 16.14 1.37 -18.87
C VAL A 264 16.90 1.61 -17.57
N TRP A 265 17.59 2.74 -17.48
CA TRP A 265 18.39 3.11 -16.30
C TRP A 265 17.57 3.13 -15.00
N GLY A 266 16.27 3.44 -15.08
CA GLY A 266 15.38 3.45 -13.92
C GLY A 266 15.14 2.07 -13.30
N VAL A 267 15.24 0.99 -14.11
CA VAL A 267 15.17 -0.40 -13.64
C VAL A 267 16.49 -0.76 -12.96
N ARG A 268 17.64 -0.49 -13.62
CA ARG A 268 18.98 -0.74 -13.05
C ARG A 268 19.21 0.03 -11.75
N LYS A 269 18.73 1.27 -11.66
CA LYS A 269 18.75 2.07 -10.43
C LYS A 269 18.00 1.37 -9.30
N ALA A 270 16.79 0.86 -9.56
CA ALA A 270 16.00 0.15 -8.56
C ALA A 270 16.72 -1.13 -8.08
N CYS A 271 17.39 -1.86 -8.99
CA CYS A 271 18.23 -2.99 -8.59
C CYS A 271 19.40 -2.58 -7.68
N ALA A 272 20.04 -1.44 -7.94
CA ALA A 272 21.09 -0.93 -7.08
C ALA A 272 20.56 -0.58 -5.68
N GLU A 273 19.35 -0.04 -5.58
CA GLU A 273 18.69 0.32 -4.31
C GLU A 273 18.33 -0.91 -3.47
N CYS A 274 17.87 -2.01 -4.08
CA CYS A 274 17.51 -3.24 -3.37
C CYS A 274 18.67 -4.25 -3.22
N PHE A 275 19.89 -3.91 -3.67
CA PHE A 275 20.98 -4.88 -3.86
C PHE A 275 21.41 -5.57 -2.55
N MET A 276 21.42 -4.83 -1.44
CA MET A 276 21.73 -5.39 -0.12
C MET A 276 20.77 -6.53 0.25
N ALA A 277 19.46 -6.33 0.07
CA ALA A 277 18.46 -7.32 0.43
C ALA A 277 18.63 -8.61 -0.40
N VAL A 278 18.91 -8.48 -1.70
CA VAL A 278 19.26 -9.63 -2.56
C VAL A 278 20.53 -10.32 -2.08
N SER A 279 21.56 -9.56 -1.70
CA SER A 279 22.80 -10.12 -1.15
C SER A 279 22.54 -10.93 0.13
N CYS A 280 21.76 -10.40 1.07
CA CYS A 280 21.40 -11.10 2.30
C CYS A 280 20.64 -12.41 2.08
N ALA A 281 19.91 -12.53 0.97
CA ALA A 281 19.19 -13.73 0.59
C ALA A 281 20.03 -14.74 -0.21
N THR A 282 21.36 -14.59 -0.27
CA THR A 282 22.25 -15.51 -1.00
C THR A 282 23.42 -15.97 -0.13
N CYS A 283 23.97 -17.13 -0.45
CA CYS A 283 25.15 -17.67 0.21
C CYS A 283 26.39 -16.81 -0.02
N GLN A 284 27.36 -16.96 0.87
CA GLN A 284 28.62 -16.20 0.83
C GLN A 284 29.41 -16.40 -0.47
N GLU A 285 29.34 -17.60 -1.07
CA GLU A 285 30.00 -17.92 -2.33
C GLU A 285 29.42 -17.12 -3.49
N ILE A 286 28.10 -17.11 -3.65
CA ILE A 286 27.43 -16.34 -4.71
C ILE A 286 27.65 -14.85 -4.53
N ARG A 287 27.59 -14.36 -3.28
CA ARG A 287 27.91 -12.97 -2.97
C ARG A 287 29.28 -12.59 -3.54
N ARG A 288 30.33 -13.35 -3.21
CA ARG A 288 31.71 -13.12 -3.65
C ARG A 288 31.91 -13.28 -5.15
N THR A 289 31.41 -14.38 -5.72
CA THR A 289 31.74 -14.77 -7.10
C THR A 289 30.88 -14.08 -8.15
N LYS A 290 29.61 -13.78 -7.85
CA LYS A 290 28.65 -13.27 -8.82
C LYS A 290 28.17 -11.85 -8.50
N LEU A 291 27.59 -11.64 -7.32
CA LEU A 291 26.97 -10.35 -6.98
C LEU A 291 27.98 -9.20 -6.92
N SER A 292 29.22 -9.52 -6.57
CA SER A 292 30.30 -8.54 -6.49
C SER A 292 30.67 -7.94 -7.83
N ALA A 293 30.85 -8.79 -8.85
CA ALA A 293 31.08 -8.35 -10.22
C ALA A 293 29.89 -7.55 -10.74
N LEU A 294 28.67 -8.01 -10.43
CA LEU A 294 27.44 -7.29 -10.81
C LEU A 294 27.37 -5.90 -10.16
N PHE A 295 27.71 -5.77 -8.89
CA PHE A 295 27.69 -4.48 -8.19
C PHE A 295 28.73 -3.50 -8.72
N ILE A 296 29.93 -3.99 -9.09
CA ILE A 296 30.96 -3.18 -9.75
C ILE A 296 30.42 -2.60 -11.08
N ASN A 297 29.69 -3.40 -11.86
CA ASN A 297 29.06 -2.89 -13.08
C ASN A 297 28.05 -1.76 -12.81
N LEU A 298 27.31 -1.82 -11.70
CA LEU A 298 26.38 -0.76 -11.29
C LEU A 298 27.10 0.50 -10.81
N ILE A 299 28.25 0.37 -10.15
CA ILE A 299 29.09 1.50 -9.75
C ILE A 299 29.64 2.24 -10.97
N SER A 300 30.05 1.51 -12.01
CA SER A 300 30.55 2.07 -13.27
C SER A 300 29.47 2.20 -14.35
N ASP A 301 28.19 2.23 -13.96
CA ASP A 301 27.07 2.33 -14.90
C ASP A 301 27.14 3.62 -15.73
N PRO A 302 26.77 3.62 -17.04
CA PRO A 302 26.77 4.84 -17.85
C PRO A 302 25.86 5.95 -17.30
N SER A 303 24.77 5.61 -16.61
CA SER A 303 23.85 6.57 -16.02
C SER A 303 24.34 7.06 -14.66
N ARG A 304 24.49 8.39 -14.52
CA ARG A 304 24.86 9.03 -13.24
C ARG A 304 23.91 8.66 -12.10
N TRP A 305 22.63 8.43 -12.39
CA TRP A 305 21.61 8.13 -11.40
C TRP A 305 21.74 6.71 -10.83
N VAL A 306 22.19 5.76 -11.67
CA VAL A 306 22.47 4.39 -11.25
C VAL A 306 23.74 4.38 -10.39
N ARG A 307 24.80 5.06 -10.85
CA ARG A 307 26.05 5.18 -10.06
C ARG A 307 25.78 5.76 -8.67
N GLN A 308 25.02 6.85 -8.59
CA GLN A 308 24.66 7.48 -7.31
C GLN A 308 23.93 6.50 -6.36
N ALA A 309 22.97 5.73 -6.87
CA ALA A 309 22.25 4.74 -6.08
C ALA A 309 23.18 3.58 -5.65
N ALA A 310 24.04 3.10 -6.54
CA ALA A 310 25.04 2.08 -6.21
C ALA A 310 26.01 2.55 -5.12
N PHE A 311 26.47 3.81 -5.18
CA PHE A 311 27.32 4.39 -4.14
C PHE A 311 26.60 4.50 -2.79
N GLN A 312 25.30 4.82 -2.77
CA GLN A 312 24.49 4.83 -1.54
C GLN A 312 24.34 3.42 -0.96
N SER A 313 24.17 2.40 -1.80
CA SER A 313 24.04 0.99 -1.41
C SER A 313 25.36 0.28 -1.11
N LEU A 314 26.51 0.90 -1.41
CA LEU A 314 27.82 0.26 -1.32
C LEU A 314 28.19 -0.17 0.11
N GLY A 315 28.04 0.72 1.08
CA GLY A 315 28.30 0.41 2.50
C GLY A 315 27.41 -0.74 3.00
N PRO A 316 26.08 -0.66 2.83
CA PRO A 316 25.15 -1.76 3.11
C PRO A 316 25.50 -3.07 2.38
N PHE A 317 25.94 -3.02 1.13
CA PHE A 317 26.35 -4.23 0.42
C PHE A 317 27.61 -4.87 1.02
N ILE A 318 28.64 -4.06 1.33
CA ILE A 318 29.88 -4.55 1.96
C ILE A 318 29.61 -5.19 3.32
N SER A 319 28.67 -4.65 4.11
CA SER A 319 28.35 -5.22 5.42
C SER A 319 27.80 -6.65 5.33
N THR A 320 27.19 -7.03 4.19
CA THR A 320 26.69 -8.39 3.99
C THR A 320 27.80 -9.45 3.96
N PHE A 321 29.06 -9.09 3.71
CA PHE A 321 30.20 -10.03 3.73
C PHE A 321 30.72 -10.33 5.14
N ALA A 322 30.24 -9.61 6.16
CA ALA A 322 30.64 -9.83 7.53
C ALA A 322 30.05 -11.15 8.02
N ASN A 323 30.88 -12.01 8.62
CA ASN A 323 30.44 -13.28 9.17
C ASN A 323 30.07 -13.08 10.66
N PRO A 324 28.81 -13.31 11.09
CA PRO A 324 28.38 -13.12 12.48
C PRO A 324 29.22 -13.94 13.47
N SER A 325 29.72 -15.10 13.04
CA SER A 325 30.54 -16.00 13.86
C SER A 325 31.96 -15.49 14.12
N SER A 326 32.45 -14.51 13.36
CA SER A 326 33.80 -13.93 13.52
C SER A 326 33.83 -12.58 14.24
N SER A 327 32.68 -11.93 14.43
CA SER A 327 32.55 -10.62 15.09
C SER A 327 32.58 -10.67 16.62
N GLY A 328 32.77 -11.84 17.21
CA GLY A 328 32.98 -12.02 18.66
C GLY A 328 34.42 -11.69 19.08
N GLN A 329 34.79 -10.42 19.13
CA GLN A 329 36.01 -9.97 19.82
C GLN A 329 35.64 -8.97 20.92
N TYR A 330 35.61 -9.51 22.15
CA TYR A 330 35.88 -8.86 23.43
C TYR A 330 35.89 -7.32 23.45
N PHE A 331 34.75 -6.71 23.79
CA PHE A 331 34.78 -5.41 24.47
C PHE A 331 35.19 -5.66 25.92
N LYS A 332 36.47 -5.49 26.22
CA LYS A 332 36.93 -5.35 27.60
C LYS A 332 36.59 -3.93 28.02
N GLU A 333 35.64 -3.79 28.95
CA GLU A 333 35.30 -2.51 29.59
C GLU A 333 36.56 -1.93 30.25
N GLU A 334 37.07 -0.83 29.69
CA GLU A 334 37.83 0.13 30.49
C GLU A 334 36.93 1.35 30.70
N SER A 335 36.45 1.43 31.94
CA SER A 335 35.79 2.57 32.52
C SER A 335 36.73 3.78 32.56
N LYS A 336 36.27 4.90 31.99
CA LYS A 336 36.53 6.26 32.50
C LYS A 336 35.56 7.28 31.89
N SER A 337 34.88 7.99 32.80
CA SER A 337 34.21 9.30 32.67
C SER A 337 35.01 10.29 31.79
N SER A 338 34.46 11.27 31.08
CA SER A 338 33.32 12.17 31.35
C SER A 338 33.02 12.99 30.07
N GLU A 339 31.75 13.38 29.91
CA GLU A 339 31.15 14.50 29.16
C GLU A 339 31.91 15.14 27.97
N ASP A 340 31.34 15.05 26.76
CA ASP A 340 30.90 16.25 26.03
C ASP A 340 29.92 15.91 24.88
N MET A 341 28.82 16.68 24.80
CA MET A 341 27.77 16.59 23.79
C MET A 341 28.14 17.43 22.56
N SER A 342 28.37 16.81 21.40
CA SER A 342 28.27 17.50 20.11
C SER A 342 27.89 16.55 18.97
N GLU A 343 27.01 17.05 18.10
CA GLU A 343 26.37 16.37 16.97
C GLU A 343 27.38 15.67 16.03
N GLY A 344 27.39 14.34 16.07
CA GLY A 344 28.22 13.51 15.20
C GLY A 344 27.51 13.17 13.89
N LYS A 345 27.86 13.87 12.81
CA LYS A 345 27.78 13.31 11.45
C LYS A 345 28.54 11.97 11.46
N ASN A 346 27.83 10.85 11.33
CA ASN A 346 28.43 9.52 11.16
C ASN A 346 29.19 9.46 9.83
N ARG A 347 30.41 9.99 9.84
CA ARG A 347 31.39 9.81 8.77
C ARG A 347 32.05 8.47 9.06
N TYR A 348 31.44 7.39 8.57
CA TYR A 348 32.03 6.06 8.62
C TYR A 348 33.44 6.13 8.02
N ASN A 349 34.45 5.94 8.86
CA ASN A 349 35.82 5.89 8.40
C ASN A 349 36.01 4.54 7.70
N PHE A 350 35.82 4.55 6.37
CA PHE A 350 35.85 3.35 5.54
C PHE A 350 37.10 2.49 5.79
N LYS A 351 38.26 3.10 6.07
CA LYS A 351 39.49 2.36 6.40
C LYS A 351 39.35 1.44 7.61
N THR A 352 38.60 1.85 8.63
CA THR A 352 38.44 1.08 9.88
C THR A 352 37.39 -0.02 9.75
N LEU A 353 36.38 0.16 8.87
CA LEU A 353 35.42 -0.91 8.57
C LEU A 353 36.11 -2.05 7.81
N PHE A 354 37.01 -1.71 6.89
CA PHE A 354 37.76 -2.65 6.06
C PHE A 354 38.83 -3.45 6.84
N SER A 355 39.40 -2.88 7.91
CA SER A 355 40.41 -3.58 8.73
C SER A 355 39.86 -4.70 9.60
N SER A 356 38.54 -4.75 9.80
CA SER A 356 37.87 -5.73 10.68
C SER A 356 37.36 -6.97 9.95
N PHE A 357 37.54 -7.04 8.62
CA PHE A 357 37.17 -8.22 7.84
C PHE A 357 38.29 -9.28 7.90
N PRO A 358 37.98 -10.55 8.19
CA PRO A 358 38.96 -11.62 8.15
C PRO A 358 39.61 -11.67 6.76
N ILE A 359 40.92 -11.53 6.76
CA ILE A 359 41.79 -11.54 5.58
C ILE A 359 41.64 -12.89 4.87
N CYS A 360 40.71 -12.96 3.93
CA CYS A 360 40.64 -14.00 2.92
C CYS A 360 40.10 -13.40 1.63
N GLU A 361 40.99 -12.66 0.96
CA GLU A 361 41.22 -12.61 -0.49
C GLU A 361 41.70 -11.22 -0.92
N HIS A 362 43.01 -11.10 -1.13
CA HIS A 362 43.68 -9.90 -1.66
C HIS A 362 43.05 -9.39 -2.97
N SER A 363 42.37 -10.24 -3.76
CA SER A 363 41.75 -9.86 -5.03
C SER A 363 40.50 -8.99 -4.85
N PHE A 364 39.71 -9.27 -3.82
CA PHE A 364 38.40 -8.65 -3.65
C PHE A 364 38.51 -7.24 -3.05
N HIS A 365 39.37 -7.12 -2.03
CA HIS A 365 39.71 -5.85 -1.40
C HIS A 365 40.44 -4.93 -2.38
N HIS A 366 41.35 -5.46 -3.19
CA HIS A 366 42.10 -4.68 -4.18
C HIS A 366 41.23 -4.26 -5.37
N LEU A 367 40.27 -5.08 -5.80
CA LEU A 367 39.34 -4.73 -6.88
C LEU A 367 38.35 -3.66 -6.43
N ILE A 368 37.72 -3.81 -5.26
CA ILE A 368 36.77 -2.83 -4.74
C ILE A 368 37.49 -1.53 -4.35
N ILE A 369 38.59 -1.59 -3.59
CA ILE A 369 39.31 -0.38 -3.19
C ILE A 369 39.92 0.33 -4.40
N ASN A 370 40.57 -0.35 -5.35
CA ASN A 370 41.16 0.36 -6.49
C ASN A 370 40.11 0.86 -7.47
N THR A 371 39.02 0.13 -7.72
CA THR A 371 37.95 0.61 -8.60
C THR A 371 37.23 1.79 -7.95
N LEU A 372 36.92 1.71 -6.65
CA LEU A 372 36.33 2.82 -5.89
C LEU A 372 37.26 4.03 -5.77
N PHE A 373 38.54 3.86 -5.43
CA PHE A 373 39.49 4.99 -5.32
C PHE A 373 39.74 5.66 -6.67
N ARG A 374 39.79 4.90 -7.76
CA ARG A 374 40.02 5.43 -9.11
C ARG A 374 38.79 6.19 -9.66
N GLU A 375 37.58 5.75 -9.33
CA GLU A 375 36.31 6.42 -9.67
C GLU A 375 36.02 7.63 -8.74
N LEU A 376 36.35 7.55 -7.45
CA LEU A 376 36.20 8.68 -6.51
C LEU A 376 37.15 9.84 -6.84
N THR A 377 38.39 9.53 -7.26
CA THR A 377 39.35 10.56 -7.69
C THR A 377 39.03 11.18 -9.05
N THR A 378 38.28 10.49 -9.91
CA THR A 378 37.82 11.04 -11.19
C THR A 378 36.49 11.78 -11.08
N SER A 379 35.63 11.42 -10.13
CA SER A 379 34.35 12.11 -9.88
C SER A 379 34.49 13.43 -9.11
N GLU A 380 35.50 13.59 -8.26
CA GLU A 380 35.83 14.90 -7.66
C GLU A 380 36.25 15.96 -8.70
N LEU A 381 36.67 15.55 -9.90
CA LEU A 381 36.97 16.46 -11.01
C LEU A 381 35.76 16.86 -11.86
N TYR A 382 34.60 16.20 -11.68
CA TYR A 382 33.37 16.47 -12.44
C TYR A 382 32.23 17.11 -11.61
N PHE A 383 32.46 17.36 -10.32
CA PHE A 383 31.54 18.06 -9.42
C PHE A 383 31.95 19.52 -9.13
N ARG A 384 32.59 20.18 -10.09
CA ARG A 384 32.71 21.64 -10.15
C ARG A 384 31.95 22.20 -11.34
#